data_AF-A0A969QW31-F1
#
_entry.id   AF-A0A969QW31-F1
#
_cell.length_a   1.000
_cell.length_b   1.000
_cell.length_c   1.000
_cell.angle_alpha   90.00
_cell.angle_beta   90.00
_cell.angle_gamma   90.00
#
_symmetry.space_group_name_H-M   'P 1'
#
loop_
_entity.id
_entity.type
_entity.pdbx_description
1 polymer ?
#
loop_
_entity_poly.entity_id
_entity_poly.type
_entity_poly.pdbx_seq_one_letter_code
_entity_poly.pdbx_strand_id
1 'polypeptide(L)'
;MQAIKKHASKATSQEDVVHVQIPLFVNSEIHTQYVDDVAWVGELLLSKSTCNELILWRPKGNVHDAVKYNMEVSVVEGVTILRRFKYPAADLWFLHFGLHLSEGVVAVGNKNGVCYIWNLELEQGALEGHKWSGYKSMDCSGGDGVTVRCVAVISRTALLAGLDDGRVVLMQRGK
;
A
#
# COMPACT_ATOMS: atom_id res chain seq x y z
N MET A 1 37.46 -19.32 -43.65
CA MET A 1 36.56 -18.28 -43.13
C MET A 1 35.45 -18.96 -42.33
N GLN A 2 35.09 -18.36 -41.19
CA GLN A 2 34.56 -18.98 -39.98
C GLN A 2 33.16 -19.61 -40.09
N ALA A 3 32.99 -20.77 -39.45
CA ALA A 3 31.70 -21.33 -39.08
C ALA A 3 31.18 -20.60 -37.83
N ILE A 4 30.00 -19.99 -37.94
CA ILE A 4 29.29 -19.34 -36.83
C ILE A 4 28.75 -20.44 -35.89
N LYS A 5 29.38 -20.59 -34.72
CA LYS A 5 28.80 -21.37 -33.62
C LYS A 5 27.60 -20.61 -33.07
N LYS A 6 26.39 -21.11 -33.30
CA LYS A 6 25.20 -20.71 -32.55
C LYS A 6 25.37 -21.18 -31.10
N HIS A 7 25.75 -20.29 -30.21
CA HIS A 7 25.49 -20.48 -28.79
C HIS A 7 24.00 -20.29 -28.57
N ALA A 8 23.27 -21.41 -28.52
CA ALA A 8 21.94 -21.43 -27.95
C ALA A 8 22.10 -21.14 -26.45
N SER A 9 21.79 -19.91 -26.02
CA SER A 9 21.52 -19.64 -24.63
C SER A 9 20.26 -20.42 -24.26
N LYS A 10 20.40 -21.39 -23.36
CA LYS A 10 19.27 -22.09 -22.78
C LYS A 10 18.64 -21.14 -21.76
N ALA A 11 17.88 -20.17 -22.25
CA ALA A 11 17.12 -19.25 -21.41
C ALA A 11 15.70 -19.80 -21.28
N THR A 12 15.45 -20.46 -20.14
CA THR A 12 14.16 -20.51 -19.44
C THR A 12 14.42 -21.22 -18.12
N SER A 13 14.92 -20.49 -17.11
CA SER A 13 14.54 -20.84 -15.74
C SER A 13 13.08 -20.42 -15.63
N GLN A 14 12.20 -21.39 -15.85
CA GLN A 14 10.80 -21.25 -15.48
C GLN A 14 10.81 -20.83 -14.01
N GLU A 15 10.38 -19.60 -13.71
CA GLU A 15 10.26 -19.16 -12.32
C GLU A 15 9.26 -20.10 -11.66
N ASP A 16 9.77 -20.99 -10.81
CA ASP A 16 8.93 -21.89 -10.05
C ASP A 16 8.00 -21.03 -9.21
N VAL A 17 6.70 -21.10 -9.51
CA VAL A 17 5.67 -20.45 -8.71
C VAL A 17 5.78 -21.03 -7.31
N VAL A 18 6.36 -20.27 -6.38
CA VAL A 18 6.50 -20.68 -5.00
C VAL A 18 5.11 -20.71 -4.37
N HIS A 19 4.61 -21.92 -4.12
CA HIS A 19 3.34 -22.12 -3.44
C HIS A 19 3.52 -21.91 -1.93
N VAL A 20 3.08 -20.76 -1.42
CA VAL A 20 3.06 -20.46 0.02
C VAL A 20 1.78 -21.05 0.61
N GLN A 21 1.90 -22.10 1.43
CA GLN A 21 0.73 -22.83 1.97
C GLN A 21 0.40 -22.50 3.43
N ILE A 22 1.38 -22.03 4.21
CA ILE A 22 1.24 -21.90 5.67
C ILE A 22 1.49 -20.44 6.08
N PRO A 23 0.56 -19.83 6.86
CA PRO A 23 0.78 -18.48 7.37
C PRO A 23 1.90 -18.49 8.42
N LEU A 24 2.86 -17.59 8.29
CA LEU A 24 3.91 -17.38 9.29
C LEU A 24 3.45 -16.50 10.46
N PHE A 25 2.42 -15.69 10.24
CA PHE A 25 1.85 -14.78 11.24
C PHE A 25 0.36 -14.57 10.97
N VAL A 26 -0.44 -14.52 12.04
CA VAL A 26 -1.88 -14.22 11.99
C VAL A 26 -2.20 -13.28 13.13
N ASN A 27 -3.01 -12.25 12.87
CA ASN A 27 -3.55 -11.35 13.89
C ASN A 27 -4.94 -10.87 13.48
N SER A 28 -5.81 -10.67 14.47
CA SER A 28 -7.19 -10.18 14.30
C SER A 28 -7.52 -8.99 15.20
N GLU A 29 -6.50 -8.29 15.72
CA GLU A 29 -6.64 -7.20 16.70
C GLU A 29 -6.46 -5.81 16.08
N ILE A 30 -5.89 -5.72 14.87
CA ILE A 30 -5.59 -4.44 14.21
C ILE A 30 -6.87 -3.72 13.78
N HIS A 31 -7.82 -4.47 13.20
CA HIS A 31 -9.09 -3.99 12.66
C HIS A 31 -10.24 -4.69 13.36
N THR A 32 -11.34 -3.97 13.62
CA THR A 32 -12.57 -4.53 14.23
C THR A 32 -13.59 -5.02 13.21
N GLN A 33 -13.26 -4.89 11.92
CA GLN A 33 -14.08 -5.27 10.76
C GLN A 33 -13.20 -5.93 9.70
N TYR A 34 -13.79 -6.38 8.60
CA TYR A 34 -13.06 -7.01 7.50
C TYR A 34 -11.95 -6.09 6.96
N VAL A 35 -10.87 -6.68 6.45
CA VAL A 35 -9.75 -5.97 5.82
C VAL A 35 -9.98 -6.02 4.31
N ASP A 36 -10.20 -4.88 3.66
CA ASP A 36 -10.34 -4.80 2.20
C ASP A 36 -9.06 -4.48 1.46
N ASP A 37 -8.03 -4.00 2.16
CA ASP A 37 -6.78 -3.63 1.50
C ASP A 37 -5.56 -3.76 2.42
N VAL A 38 -4.45 -4.20 1.84
CA VAL A 38 -3.19 -4.41 2.53
C VAL A 38 -2.01 -4.32 1.56
N ALA A 39 -0.93 -3.70 2.01
CA ALA A 39 0.31 -3.63 1.25
C ALA A 39 1.53 -3.52 2.17
N TRP A 40 2.68 -3.92 1.64
CA TRP A 40 3.98 -3.65 2.25
C TRP A 40 4.37 -2.19 2.06
N VAL A 41 4.96 -1.60 3.10
CA VAL A 41 5.59 -0.28 3.09
C VAL A 41 6.98 -0.42 3.69
N GLY A 42 7.95 -0.76 2.84
CA GLY A 42 9.27 -1.20 3.29
C GLY A 42 9.14 -2.45 4.16
N GLU A 43 9.50 -2.34 5.44
CA GLU A 43 9.44 -3.43 6.43
C GLU A 43 8.12 -3.44 7.23
N LEU A 44 7.24 -2.48 6.96
CA LEU A 44 5.98 -2.28 7.65
C LEU A 44 4.80 -2.76 6.79
N LEU A 45 3.64 -2.88 7.42
CA LEU A 45 2.38 -3.21 6.78
C LEU A 45 1.43 -2.03 6.89
N LEU A 46 0.86 -1.61 5.76
CA LEU A 46 -0.25 -0.68 5.71
C LEU A 46 -1.51 -1.45 5.36
N SER A 47 -2.58 -1.25 6.13
CA SER A 47 -3.83 -1.99 5.92
C SER A 47 -5.05 -1.14 6.26
N LYS A 48 -6.19 -1.55 5.73
CA LYS A 48 -7.43 -0.78 5.72
C LYS A 48 -8.64 -1.67 6.00
N SER A 49 -9.64 -1.07 6.63
CA SER A 49 -10.99 -1.60 6.81
C SER A 49 -12.05 -0.51 6.45
N THR A 50 -13.29 -0.63 6.94
CA THR A 50 -14.35 0.42 6.87
C THR A 50 -14.19 1.53 7.90
N CYS A 51 -13.22 1.45 8.80
CA CYS A 51 -13.17 2.31 9.97
C CYS A 51 -12.60 3.72 9.70
N ASN A 52 -12.71 4.24 8.47
CA ASN A 52 -12.27 5.60 8.12
C ASN A 52 -10.78 5.86 8.41
N GLU A 53 -9.94 4.82 8.31
CA GLU A 53 -8.51 4.93 8.56
C GLU A 53 -7.69 3.91 7.76
N LEU A 54 -6.46 4.29 7.44
CA LEU A 54 -5.38 3.35 7.14
C LEU A 54 -4.54 3.16 8.40
N ILE A 55 -4.07 1.94 8.66
CA ILE A 55 -3.25 1.62 9.83
C ILE A 55 -1.90 1.11 9.34
N LEU A 56 -0.82 1.80 9.75
CA LEU A 56 0.56 1.36 9.57
C LEU A 56 1.02 0.65 10.83
N TRP A 57 1.41 -0.59 10.68
CA TRP A 57 1.75 -1.48 11.79
C TRP A 57 2.84 -2.47 11.39
N ARG A 58 3.36 -3.20 12.37
CA ARG A 58 4.22 -4.36 12.13
C ARG A 58 3.97 -5.45 13.18
N PRO A 59 4.16 -6.73 12.85
CA PRO A 59 4.26 -7.79 13.85
C PRO A 59 5.39 -7.50 14.84
N LYS A 60 5.25 -7.95 16.10
CA LYS A 60 6.40 -7.99 17.02
C LYS A 60 7.26 -9.22 16.70
N GLY A 61 8.57 -9.10 16.91
CA GLY A 61 9.55 -10.13 16.55
C GLY A 61 10.31 -9.79 15.25
N ASN A 62 10.83 -10.81 14.56
CA ASN A 62 11.68 -10.65 13.38
C ASN A 62 11.01 -11.08 12.06
N VAL A 63 9.67 -11.12 12.01
CA VAL A 63 8.90 -11.71 10.88
C VAL A 63 9.35 -11.19 9.50
N HIS A 64 9.52 -9.87 9.34
CA HIS A 64 9.97 -9.28 8.07
C HIS A 64 11.37 -9.77 7.69
N ASP A 65 12.33 -9.66 8.60
CA ASP A 65 13.73 -10.07 8.36
C ASP A 65 13.84 -11.57 8.13
N ALA A 66 13.09 -12.38 8.89
CA ALA A 66 13.09 -13.82 8.76
C ALA A 66 12.59 -14.27 7.38
N VAL A 67 11.54 -13.62 6.85
CA VAL A 67 11.07 -13.88 5.49
C VAL A 67 12.06 -13.40 4.44
N LYS A 68 12.57 -12.16 4.58
CA LYS A 68 13.44 -11.52 3.59
C LYS A 68 14.81 -12.19 3.46
N TYR A 69 15.38 -12.64 4.58
CA TYR A 69 16.71 -13.23 4.65
C TYR A 69 16.69 -14.75 4.87
N ASN A 70 15.51 -15.39 4.78
CA ASN A 70 15.31 -16.82 4.96
C ASN A 70 15.91 -17.35 6.28
N MET A 71 15.59 -16.67 7.39
CA MET A 71 16.03 -17.02 8.74
C MET A 71 14.90 -17.70 9.52
N GLU A 72 15.22 -18.25 10.69
CA GLU A 72 14.22 -18.76 11.62
C GLU A 72 13.30 -17.63 12.10
N VAL A 73 11.99 -17.90 12.02
CA VAL A 73 10.95 -16.94 12.42
C VAL A 73 10.77 -16.98 13.93
N SER A 74 10.98 -15.82 14.55
CA SER A 74 10.63 -15.51 15.92
C SER A 74 9.41 -14.59 15.89
N VAL A 75 8.25 -15.17 16.20
CA VAL A 75 7.00 -14.42 16.39
C VAL A 75 6.85 -14.10 17.86
N VAL A 76 6.76 -12.81 18.19
CA VAL A 76 6.29 -12.38 19.51
C VAL A 76 4.83 -12.00 19.37
N GLU A 77 3.99 -12.43 20.29
CA GLU A 77 2.56 -12.16 20.25
C GLU A 77 2.28 -10.65 20.22
N GLY A 78 1.32 -10.29 19.38
CA GLY A 78 0.85 -8.92 19.21
C GLY A 78 1.54 -8.13 18.10
N VAL A 79 1.11 -6.88 18.00
CA VAL A 79 1.52 -5.94 16.95
C VAL A 79 1.97 -4.63 17.56
N THR A 80 2.75 -3.88 16.80
CA THR A 80 3.01 -2.47 17.08
C THR A 80 2.27 -1.64 16.05
N ILE A 81 1.33 -0.80 16.48
CA ILE A 81 0.70 0.20 15.63
C ILE A 81 1.59 1.44 15.65
N LEU A 82 2.09 1.83 14.47
CA LEU A 82 2.94 3.00 14.32
C LEU A 82 2.09 4.24 14.05
N ARG A 83 1.07 4.12 13.19
CA ARG A 83 0.25 5.27 12.79
C ARG A 83 -1.15 4.87 12.32
N ARG A 84 -2.09 5.79 12.57
CA ARG A 84 -3.46 5.76 12.02
C ARG A 84 -3.67 6.99 11.15
N PHE A 85 -4.01 6.78 9.88
CA PHE A 85 -4.28 7.82 8.90
C PHE A 85 -5.79 7.97 8.76
N LYS A 86 -6.39 8.85 9.57
CA LYS A 86 -7.85 9.06 9.56
C LYS A 86 -8.28 9.92 8.38
N TYR A 87 -9.37 9.53 7.73
CA TYR A 87 -10.02 10.26 6.64
C TYR A 87 -11.51 9.92 6.57
N PRO A 88 -12.38 10.87 6.21
CA PRO A 88 -13.82 10.67 6.30
C PRO A 88 -14.40 9.90 5.10
N ALA A 89 -15.60 9.36 5.31
CA ALA A 89 -16.49 8.79 4.28
C ALA A 89 -15.90 7.60 3.52
N ALA A 90 -15.17 6.74 4.23
CA ALA A 90 -14.57 5.50 3.75
C ALA A 90 -15.12 4.26 4.47
N ASP A 91 -16.31 4.40 5.05
CA ASP A 91 -17.16 3.35 5.59
C ASP A 91 -17.84 2.52 4.48
N LEU A 92 -17.08 2.19 3.44
CA LEU A 92 -17.52 1.43 2.27
C LEU A 92 -16.47 0.35 1.94
N TRP A 93 -16.96 -0.75 1.36
CA TRP A 93 -16.15 -1.93 1.08
C TRP A 93 -15.39 -1.80 -0.23
N PHE A 94 -14.23 -2.47 -0.32
CA PHE A 94 -13.42 -2.55 -1.53
C PHE A 94 -12.98 -1.17 -2.05
N LEU A 95 -12.46 -0.34 -1.15
CA LEU A 95 -11.71 0.86 -1.52
C LEU A 95 -10.21 0.54 -1.46
N HIS A 96 -9.52 0.62 -2.59
CA HIS A 96 -8.11 0.28 -2.74
C HIS A 96 -7.23 1.55 -2.73
N PHE A 97 -6.26 1.61 -1.82
CA PHE A 97 -5.28 2.67 -1.75
C PHE A 97 -4.13 2.42 -2.72
N GLY A 98 -3.55 3.49 -3.26
CA GLY A 98 -2.35 3.46 -4.08
C GLY A 98 -1.12 3.85 -3.28
N LEU A 99 0.01 3.21 -3.57
CA LEU A 99 1.32 3.52 -2.99
C LEU A 99 2.33 3.90 -4.06
N HIS A 100 3.17 4.87 -3.74
CA HIS A 100 4.41 5.15 -4.46
C HIS A 100 5.56 5.14 -3.45
N LEU A 101 6.22 3.99 -3.30
CA LEU A 101 7.16 3.72 -2.21
C LEU A 101 8.44 4.58 -2.29
N SER A 102 8.99 4.77 -3.49
CA SER A 102 10.22 5.55 -3.69
C SER A 102 10.07 7.02 -3.28
N GLU A 103 8.87 7.58 -3.44
CA GLU A 103 8.56 8.92 -2.95
C GLU A 103 7.77 8.90 -1.64
N GLY A 104 7.56 7.74 -1.02
CA GLY A 104 6.82 7.62 0.24
C GLY A 104 5.47 8.34 0.18
N VAL A 105 4.61 8.00 -0.78
CA VAL A 105 3.26 8.58 -0.89
C VAL A 105 2.23 7.46 -0.83
N VAL A 106 1.17 7.68 -0.04
CA VAL A 106 -0.05 6.88 -0.11
C VAL A 106 -1.22 7.78 -0.47
N ALA A 107 -2.13 7.26 -1.29
CA ALA A 107 -3.39 7.91 -1.61
C ALA A 107 -4.56 6.92 -1.53
N VAL A 108 -5.71 7.36 -1.03
CA VAL A 108 -6.92 6.53 -0.96
C VAL A 108 -8.14 7.35 -1.33
N GLY A 109 -9.05 6.74 -2.08
CA GLY A 109 -10.35 7.32 -2.42
C GLY A 109 -11.38 7.16 -1.31
N ASN A 110 -12.49 7.89 -1.42
CA ASN A 110 -13.63 7.74 -0.53
C ASN A 110 -14.95 7.72 -1.31
N LYS A 111 -16.07 7.52 -0.59
CA LYS A 111 -17.40 7.40 -1.21
C LYS A 111 -17.99 8.71 -1.75
N ASN A 112 -17.32 9.84 -1.49
CA ASN A 112 -17.73 11.18 -1.89
C ASN A 112 -16.85 11.74 -3.03
N GLY A 113 -16.08 10.90 -3.72
CA GLY A 113 -15.28 11.34 -4.86
C GLY A 113 -13.95 12.01 -4.53
N VAL A 114 -13.50 11.93 -3.27
CA VAL A 114 -12.29 12.62 -2.80
C VAL A 114 -11.16 11.62 -2.57
N CYS A 115 -9.99 11.91 -3.11
CA CYS A 115 -8.75 11.24 -2.73
C CYS A 115 -8.06 11.98 -1.59
N TYR A 116 -7.55 11.22 -0.62
CA TYR A 116 -6.73 11.69 0.49
C TYR A 116 -5.31 11.17 0.33
N ILE A 117 -4.32 12.06 0.47
CA ILE A 117 -2.92 11.80 0.16
C ILE A 117 -2.08 12.13 1.40
N TRP A 118 -1.18 11.21 1.77
CA TRP A 118 -0.20 11.41 2.83
C TRP A 118 1.23 11.16 2.33
N ASN A 119 2.15 11.92 2.91
CA ASN A 119 3.56 11.58 2.86
C ASN A 119 3.87 10.56 3.96
N LEU A 120 4.36 9.41 3.54
CA LEU A 120 5.06 8.44 4.35
C LEU A 120 6.51 8.91 4.41
N GLU A 121 6.89 9.60 5.48
CA GLU A 121 8.31 9.85 5.77
C GLU A 121 8.95 8.50 6.08
N LEU A 122 9.50 7.85 5.04
CA LEU A 122 10.15 6.54 5.12
C LEU A 122 11.67 6.74 5.24
N GLU A 123 12.12 7.42 6.29
CA GLU A 123 13.51 7.31 6.73
C GLU A 123 13.54 6.49 8.02
N GLN A 124 14.49 5.55 8.11
CA GLN A 124 14.63 4.59 9.21
C GLN A 124 14.79 5.25 10.60
N GLY A 125 15.07 6.56 10.67
CA GLY A 125 15.14 7.35 11.90
C GLY A 125 13.94 8.25 12.20
N ALA A 126 12.95 8.36 11.30
CA ALA A 126 11.85 9.33 11.43
C ALA A 126 10.68 8.87 12.32
N LEU A 127 10.75 7.66 12.88
CA LEU A 127 9.67 7.09 13.71
C LEU A 127 9.64 7.66 15.14
N GLU A 128 10.67 8.41 15.54
CA GLU A 128 10.73 9.07 16.85
C GLU A 128 10.75 10.60 16.69
N GLY A 129 9.66 11.27 17.09
CA GLY A 129 9.64 12.72 17.27
C GLY A 129 9.29 13.58 16.05
N HIS A 130 9.10 13.01 14.86
CA HIS A 130 8.65 13.78 13.69
C HIS A 130 7.16 14.15 13.78
N LYS A 131 6.87 15.45 13.60
CA LYS A 131 5.50 15.97 13.53
C LYS A 131 4.94 15.65 12.14
N TRP A 132 4.28 14.51 12.03
CA TRP A 132 3.66 14.07 10.80
C TRP A 132 2.73 15.14 10.21
N SER A 133 2.94 15.46 8.94
CA SER A 133 2.03 16.34 8.21
C SER A 133 0.65 15.68 8.05
N GLY A 134 -0.40 16.51 8.10
CA GLY A 134 -1.77 16.09 7.79
C GLY A 134 -1.91 15.65 6.32
N TYR A 135 -3.10 15.18 5.92
CA TYR A 135 -3.35 14.83 4.52
C TYR A 135 -3.55 16.08 3.65
N LYS A 136 -3.37 15.89 2.35
CA LYS A 136 -4.01 16.71 1.32
C LYS A 136 -5.20 15.95 0.74
N SER A 137 -6.24 16.69 0.36
CA SER A 137 -7.42 16.11 -0.30
C SER A 137 -7.61 16.71 -1.68
N MET A 138 -8.19 15.94 -2.58
CA MET A 138 -8.42 16.34 -3.96
C MET A 138 -9.71 15.68 -4.48
N ASP A 139 -10.60 16.49 -5.05
CA ASP A 139 -11.78 15.99 -5.73
C ASP A 139 -11.38 15.35 -7.06
N CYS A 140 -11.68 14.07 -7.20
CA CYS A 140 -11.43 13.26 -8.40
C CYS A 140 -12.72 12.98 -9.18
N SER A 141 -13.87 13.34 -8.62
CA SER A 141 -15.19 13.13 -9.20
C SER A 141 -15.64 14.28 -10.10
N GLY A 142 -15.03 15.46 -9.96
CA GLY A 142 -15.44 16.65 -10.69
C GLY A 142 -16.71 17.29 -10.10
N GLY A 143 -16.92 17.12 -8.79
CA GLY A 143 -17.99 17.72 -8.01
C GLY A 143 -19.27 16.89 -7.91
N ASP A 144 -19.40 15.79 -8.64
CA ASP A 144 -20.59 14.92 -8.60
C ASP A 144 -20.56 13.89 -7.46
N GLY A 145 -19.43 13.74 -6.77
CA GLY A 145 -19.30 12.93 -5.58
C GLY A 145 -19.26 11.42 -5.83
N VAL A 146 -19.06 10.97 -7.08
CA VAL A 146 -18.96 9.55 -7.40
C VAL A 146 -17.77 8.92 -6.68
N THR A 147 -17.99 7.77 -6.04
CA THR A 147 -17.00 7.04 -5.25
C THR A 147 -15.72 6.77 -6.03
N VAL A 148 -14.57 7.06 -5.41
CA VAL A 148 -13.26 6.63 -5.92
C VAL A 148 -12.91 5.28 -5.31
N ARG A 149 -12.95 4.22 -6.12
CA ARG A 149 -12.72 2.83 -5.70
C ARG A 149 -11.26 2.48 -5.59
N CYS A 150 -10.43 2.90 -6.53
CA CYS A 150 -9.02 2.54 -6.55
C CYS A 150 -8.17 3.73 -6.96
N VAL A 151 -6.96 3.78 -6.41
CA VAL A 151 -5.99 4.82 -6.72
C VAL A 151 -4.67 4.18 -7.12
N ALA A 152 -4.03 4.69 -8.17
CA ALA A 152 -2.65 4.35 -8.51
C ALA A 152 -1.81 5.62 -8.47
N VAL A 153 -0.82 5.67 -7.56
CA VAL A 153 0.03 6.84 -7.39
C VAL A 153 1.21 6.74 -8.35
N ILE A 154 1.34 7.73 -9.23
CA ILE A 154 2.43 7.80 -10.22
C ILE A 154 3.62 8.55 -9.63
N SER A 155 3.35 9.65 -8.91
CA SER A 155 4.33 10.45 -8.18
C SER A 155 3.64 11.32 -7.14
N ARG A 156 4.40 12.14 -6.40
CA ARG A 156 3.92 13.20 -5.49
C ARG A 156 3.02 14.22 -6.17
N THR A 157 3.06 14.30 -7.49
CA THR A 157 2.30 15.30 -8.24
C THR A 157 1.23 14.69 -9.14
N ALA A 158 1.17 13.37 -9.28
CA ALA A 158 0.22 12.72 -10.18
C ALA A 158 -0.29 11.37 -9.68
N LEU A 159 -1.58 11.12 -9.88
CA LEU A 159 -2.24 9.85 -9.59
C LEU A 159 -3.36 9.55 -10.59
N LEU A 160 -3.72 8.28 -10.70
CA LEU A 160 -4.94 7.82 -11.38
C LEU A 160 -5.97 7.42 -10.32
N ALA A 161 -7.24 7.73 -10.58
CA ALA A 161 -8.38 7.32 -9.78
C ALA A 161 -9.38 6.55 -10.66
N GLY A 162 -9.80 5.36 -10.22
CA GLY A 162 -10.91 4.60 -10.81
C GLY A 162 -12.19 4.82 -10.01
N LEU A 163 -13.28 5.19 -10.68
CA LEU A 163 -14.55 5.58 -10.07
C LEU A 163 -15.65 4.54 -10.32
N ASP A 164 -16.70 4.58 -9.51
CA ASP A 164 -17.85 3.65 -9.58
C ASP A 164 -18.65 3.71 -10.88
N ASP A 165 -18.61 4.83 -11.58
CA ASP A 165 -19.29 5.02 -12.87
C ASP A 165 -18.43 4.64 -14.08
N GLY A 166 -17.29 4.00 -13.85
CA GLY A 166 -16.36 3.56 -14.89
C GLY A 166 -15.39 4.63 -15.37
N ARG A 167 -15.42 5.85 -14.80
CA ARG A 167 -14.40 6.87 -15.11
C ARG A 167 -13.04 6.46 -14.56
N VAL A 168 -12.00 6.73 -15.36
CA VAL A 168 -10.61 6.73 -14.92
C VAL A 168 -10.08 8.15 -15.08
N VAL A 169 -9.64 8.75 -13.98
CA VAL A 169 -9.26 10.16 -13.94
C VAL A 169 -7.77 10.27 -13.61
N LEU A 170 -7.01 10.92 -14.49
CA LEU A 170 -5.63 11.33 -14.21
C LEU A 170 -5.65 12.69 -13.53
N MET A 171 -5.20 12.70 -12.28
CA MET A 171 -5.03 13.92 -11.50
C MET A 171 -3.58 14.34 -11.54
N GLN A 172 -3.33 15.61 -11.83
CA GLN A 172 -2.00 16.20 -11.76
C GLN A 172 -2.08 17.53 -11.02
N ARG A 173 -1.14 17.76 -10.09
CA ARG A 173 -0.98 19.06 -9.43
C ARG A 173 -0.70 20.12 -10.49
N GLY A 174 -1.52 21.18 -10.51
CA GLY A 174 -1.26 22.37 -11.34
C GLY A 174 0.11 22.97 -11.04
N LYS A 175 0.79 23.46 -12.08
CA LYS A 175 2.09 24.15 -11.98
C LYS A 175 1.99 25.42 -11.14
#